data_AF-A0A2T7U5K3-F1
#
_entry.id   AF-A0A2T7U5K3-F1
#
_cell.length_a   1.000
_cell.length_b   1.000
_cell.length_c   1.000
_cell.angle_alpha   90.00
_cell.angle_beta   90.00
_cell.angle_gamma   90.00
#
_symmetry.space_group_name_H-M   'P 1'
#
loop_
_entity.id
_entity.type
_entity.pdbx_description
1 polymer ?
#
loop_
_entity_poly.entity_id
_entity_poly.type
_entity_poly.pdbx_seq_one_letter_code
_entity_poly.pdbx_strand_id
1 'polypeptide(L)'
;MALVACNTKPPQKFIFNSQDLSRKQFSQAEAECNLEAEKAAMLATNSISAGDRWKRIFVLCMEAKGAKYVGTTDQIPGSQRNPG
;
A
#
# COMPACT_ATOMS: atom_id res chain seq x y z
N MET A 1 6.24 31.06 -21.20
CA MET A 1 5.52 30.44 -20.07
C MET A 1 5.91 28.98 -20.04
N ALA A 2 6.68 28.56 -19.03
CA ALA A 2 7.14 27.19 -18.89
C ALA A 2 5.98 26.29 -18.43
N LEU A 3 5.71 25.21 -19.18
CA LEU A 3 4.83 24.13 -18.77
C LEU A 3 5.47 23.43 -17.57
N VAL A 4 4.95 23.70 -16.37
CA VAL A 4 5.28 22.92 -15.17
C VAL A 4 4.66 21.54 -15.39
N ALA A 5 5.46 20.60 -15.88
CA ALA A 5 5.05 19.20 -15.93
C ALA A 5 4.74 18.75 -14.50
N CYS A 6 3.47 18.43 -14.23
CA CYS A 6 3.08 17.73 -13.02
C CYS A 6 3.83 16.40 -12.99
N ASN A 7 4.99 16.37 -12.32
CA ASN A 7 5.67 15.15 -11.93
C ASN A 7 4.87 14.51 -10.78
N THR A 8 3.66 14.04 -11.08
CA THR A 8 2.92 13.16 -10.20
C THR A 8 3.67 11.83 -10.19
N LYS A 9 4.60 11.68 -9.24
CA LYS A 9 5.18 10.36 -8.95
C LYS A 9 4.01 9.38 -8.81
N PRO A 10 4.07 8.20 -9.47
CA PRO A 10 3.01 7.23 -9.35
C PRO A 10 2.76 6.93 -7.87
N PRO A 11 1.48 6.73 -7.46
CA PRO A 11 1.17 6.43 -6.08
C PRO A 11 1.98 5.21 -5.65
N GLN A 12 2.73 5.36 -4.55
CA GLN A 12 3.57 4.30 -4.01
C GLN A 12 2.67 3.11 -3.66
N LYS A 13 2.88 1.98 -4.34
CA LYS A 13 2.17 0.74 -4.01
C LYS A 13 3.01 -0.06 -3.03
N PHE A 14 2.36 -0.64 -2.04
CA PHE A 14 2.99 -1.60 -1.14
C PHE A 14 3.19 -2.93 -1.85
N ILE A 15 4.32 -3.57 -1.56
CA ILE A 15 4.68 -4.87 -2.09
C ILE A 15 4.69 -5.84 -0.91
N PHE A 16 3.91 -6.91 -1.04
CA PHE A 16 3.85 -7.98 -0.07
C PHE A 16 4.20 -9.30 -0.72
N ASN A 17 4.88 -10.15 0.02
CA ASN A 17 4.95 -11.57 -0.28
C ASN A 17 3.73 -12.25 0.37
N SER A 18 2.94 -12.97 -0.43
CA SER A 18 1.74 -13.68 0.06
C SER A 18 2.07 -14.82 1.02
N GLN A 19 3.33 -15.27 1.08
CA GLN A 19 3.76 -16.41 1.89
C GLN A 19 2.87 -17.63 1.59
N ASP A 20 2.21 -18.19 2.60
CA ASP A 20 1.32 -19.35 2.50
C ASP A 20 -0.12 -18.99 2.09
N LEU A 21 -0.44 -17.70 1.89
CA LEU A 21 -1.77 -17.28 1.49
C LEU A 21 -2.04 -17.63 0.03
N SER A 22 -3.16 -18.32 -0.21
CA SER A 22 -3.70 -18.43 -1.55
C SER A 22 -4.06 -17.05 -2.12
N ARG A 23 -4.10 -16.92 -3.45
CA ARG A 23 -4.49 -15.66 -4.11
C ARG A 23 -5.83 -15.12 -3.62
N LYS A 24 -6.80 -16.00 -3.34
CA LYS A 24 -8.11 -15.62 -2.81
C LYS A 24 -8.00 -15.05 -1.39
N GLN A 25 -7.25 -15.71 -0.51
CA GLN A 25 -7.02 -15.23 0.86
C GLN A 25 -6.27 -13.92 0.88
N PHE A 26 -5.26 -13.77 0.02
CA PHE A 26 -4.50 -12.53 -0.11
C PHE A 26 -5.40 -11.37 -0.58
N SER A 27 -6.21 -11.59 -1.62
CA SER A 27 -7.15 -10.57 -2.10
C SER A 27 -8.22 -10.20 -1.07
N GLN A 28 -8.70 -11.18 -0.31
CA GLN A 28 -9.64 -10.92 0.79
C GLN A 28 -8.97 -10.12 1.92
N ALA A 29 -7.75 -10.50 2.31
CA ALA A 29 -6.98 -9.75 3.31
C ALA A 29 -6.72 -8.31 2.86
N GLU A 30 -6.37 -8.10 1.59
CA GLU A 30 -6.18 -6.76 1.02
C GLU A 30 -7.44 -5.89 1.13
N ALA A 31 -8.61 -6.45 0.80
CA ALA A 31 -9.88 -5.73 0.91
C ALA A 31 -10.25 -5.40 2.37
N GLU A 32 -10.10 -6.37 3.28
CA GLU A 32 -10.37 -6.17 4.71
C GLU A 32 -9.42 -5.11 5.31
N CYS A 33 -8.13 -5.22 5.04
CA CYS A 33 -7.12 -4.30 5.54
C CYS A 33 -7.25 -2.90 4.96
N ASN A 34 -7.74 -2.76 3.72
CA ASN A 34 -8.04 -1.44 3.16
C ASN A 34 -9.15 -0.73 3.96
N LEU A 35 -10.23 -1.44 4.29
CA LEU A 35 -11.33 -0.88 5.07
C LEU A 35 -10.88 -0.49 6.49
N GLU A 36 -10.03 -1.28 7.13
CA GLU A 36 -9.46 -0.93 8.44
C GLU A 36 -8.57 0.31 8.38
N ALA A 37 -7.72 0.40 7.36
CA ALA A 37 -6.85 1.55 7.14
C ALA A 37 -7.65 2.83 6.85
N GLU A 38 -8.72 2.75 6.05
CA GLU A 38 -9.63 3.87 5.77
C GLU A 38 -10.31 4.37 7.06
N LYS A 39 -10.83 3.46 7.90
CA LYS A 39 -11.39 3.83 9.20
C LYS A 39 -10.37 4.55 10.09
N ALA A 40 -9.14 4.05 10.15
CA ALA A 40 -8.09 4.68 10.93
C ALA A 40 -7.68 6.06 10.40
N ALA A 41 -7.71 6.24 9.07
CA ALA A 41 -7.43 7.52 8.41
C ALA A 41 -8.50 8.56 8.70
N MET A 42 -9.79 8.17 8.71
CA MET A 42 -10.92 9.06 9.03
C MET A 42 -10.83 9.62 10.46
N LEU A 43 -10.18 8.91 11.38
CA LEU A 43 -9.96 9.36 12.76
C LEU A 43 -8.78 10.34 12.92
N ALA A 44 -8.10 10.70 11.83
CA ALA A 44 -6.97 11.63 11.88
C ALA A 44 -7.41 13.09 11.79
N THR A 45 -6.68 13.98 12.46
CA THR A 45 -7.00 15.42 12.55
C THR A 45 -6.53 16.23 11.33
N ASN A 46 -5.67 15.67 10.48
CA ASN A 46 -5.19 16.29 9.25
C ASN A 46 -4.81 15.23 8.21
N SER A 47 -4.71 15.66 6.94
CA SER A 47 -4.46 14.79 5.80
C SER A 47 -3.10 14.07 5.83
N ILE A 48 -2.07 14.70 6.38
CA ILE A 48 -0.73 14.09 6.53
C ILE A 48 -0.82 12.91 7.51
N SER A 49 -1.41 13.15 8.68
CA SER A 49 -1.62 12.13 9.70
C SER A 49 -2.59 11.04 9.24
N ALA A 50 -3.56 11.37 8.39
CA ALA A 50 -4.46 10.41 7.78
C ALA A 50 -3.70 9.45 6.86
N GLY A 51 -2.85 9.97 5.98
CA GLY A 51 -2.02 9.16 5.08
C GLY A 51 -1.07 8.25 5.83
N ASP A 52 -0.36 8.75 6.84
CA ASP A 52 0.58 7.94 7.62
C ASP A 52 -0.12 6.87 8.46
N ARG A 53 -1.27 7.20 9.06
CA ARG A 53 -2.09 6.22 9.79
C ARG A 53 -2.64 5.14 8.87
N TRP A 54 -3.17 5.53 7.72
CA TRP A 54 -3.67 4.58 6.72
C TRP A 54 -2.57 3.58 6.34
N LYS A 55 -1.40 4.09 5.95
CA LYS A 55 -0.25 3.27 5.53
C LYS A 55 0.17 2.28 6.62
N ARG A 56 0.32 2.76 7.85
CA ARG A 56 0.76 1.93 8.98
C ARG A 56 -0.25 0.84 9.31
N ILE A 57 -1.54 1.16 9.36
CA ILE A 57 -2.59 0.19 9.68
C ILE A 57 -2.73 -0.85 8.57
N PHE A 58 -2.67 -0.42 7.30
CA PHE A 58 -2.75 -1.35 6.18
C PHE A 58 -1.62 -2.39 6.23
N VAL A 59 -0.36 -1.96 6.42
CA VAL A 59 0.80 -2.86 6.52
C VAL A 59 0.64 -3.82 7.72
N LEU A 60 0.32 -3.29 8.90
CA LEU A 60 0.14 -4.12 10.10
C LEU A 60 -0.98 -5.15 9.96
N CYS A 61 -2.10 -4.78 9.34
CA CYS A 61 -3.20 -5.70 9.09
C CYS A 61 -2.77 -6.80 8.11
N MET A 62 -2.10 -6.46 7.01
CA MET A 62 -1.60 -7.44 6.04
C MET A 62 -0.61 -8.42 6.68
N GLU A 63 0.28 -7.93 7.55
CA GLU A 63 1.21 -8.77 8.32
C GLU A 63 0.48 -9.68 9.32
N ALA A 64 -0.53 -9.17 10.02
CA ALA A 64 -1.37 -9.98 10.90
C ALA A 64 -2.16 -11.06 10.16
N LYS A 65 -2.49 -10.84 8.88
CA LYS A 65 -3.14 -11.82 7.99
C LYS A 65 -2.17 -12.84 7.40
N GLY A 66 -0.87 -12.67 7.61
CA GLY A 66 0.17 -13.61 7.17
C GLY A 66 0.93 -13.21 5.90
N ALA A 67 0.64 -12.04 5.31
CA ALA A 67 1.44 -11.50 4.22
C ALA A 67 2.70 -10.81 4.77
N LYS A 68 3.84 -10.90 4.11
CA LYS A 68 5.08 -10.23 4.57
C LYS A 68 5.32 -8.96 3.78
N TYR A 69 5.45 -7.82 4.47
CA TYR A 69 5.79 -6.56 3.82
C TYR A 69 7.24 -6.58 3.29
N VAL A 70 7.41 -6.20 2.03
CA VAL A 70 8.72 -6.20 1.34
C VAL A 70 9.22 -4.77 1.11
N GLY A 71 8.32 -3.81 0.93
CA GLY A 71 8.66 -2.42 0.65
C GLY A 71 7.60 -1.73 -0.20
N THR A 72 7.91 -0.54 -0.68
CA THR A 72 7.11 0.16 -1.70
C THR A 72 7.74 0.08 -3.07
N THR A 73 6.95 0.31 -4.13
CA THR A 73 7.42 0.32 -5.53
C THR A 73 8.58 1.29 -5.80
N ASP A 74 8.73 2.36 -5.02
CA ASP A 74 9.85 3.31 -5.12
C ASP A 74 11.11 2.86 -4.38
N GLN A 75 10.99 1.87 -3.48
CA GLN A 75 12.10 1.30 -2.72
C GLN A 75 12.71 0.06 -3.39
N ILE A 76 12.01 -0.53 -4.36
CA ILE A 76 12.51 -1.68 -5.13
C ILE A 76 12.99 -1.21 -6.52
N PRO A 77 14.30 -1.00 -6.72
CA PRO A 77 14.84 -0.70 -8.04
C PRO A 77 14.64 -1.91 -8.96
N GLY A 78 13.68 -1.83 -9.88
CA GLY A 78 13.43 -2.87 -10.90
C GLY A 78 12.00 -3.42 -11.01
N SER A 79 11.04 -2.99 -10.18
CA SER A 79 9.63 -3.45 -10.29
C SER A 79 8.88 -2.91 -11.52
N GLN A 80 9.52 -2.13 -12.40
CA GLN A 80 9.06 -1.85 -13.75
C GLN A 80 9.78 -2.74 -14.78
N ARG A 81 9.55 -4.05 -14.78
CA ARG A 81 9.89 -4.87 -15.95
C ARG A 81 8.96 -6.06 -16.15
N ASN A 82 8.23 -5.95 -17.27
CA ASN A 82 7.54 -6.96 -18.08
C ASN A 82 6.10 -7.38 -17.72
N PRO A 83 5.10 -7.00 -18.57
CA PRO A 83 3.99 -7.89 -18.87
C PRO A 83 4.52 -9.02 -19.78
N GLY A 84 4.44 -10.25 -19.29
CA GLY A 84 4.49 -11.47 -20.10
C GLY A 84 3.10 -12.05 -20.24
#